data_AF-A0AAJ2FXQ9-F1
#
_entry.id   AF-A0AAJ2FXQ9-F1
#
_cell.length_a   1.000
_cell.length_b   1.000
_cell.length_c   1.000
_cell.angle_alpha   90.00
_cell.angle_beta   90.00
_cell.angle_gamma   90.00
#
_symmetry.space_group_name_H-M   'P 1'
#
loop_
_entity.id
_entity.type
_entity.pdbx_description
1 polymer ?
#
loop_
_entity_poly.entity_id
_entity_poly.type
_entity_poly.pdbx_seq_one_letter_code
_entity_poly.pdbx_strand_id
1 'polypeptide(L)'
;MRKMFITLAATSALALGACQSPAADKVEDQAEAKADVIDEQADAMPEGAAKEATEAKADAVEAAGEEKANAMDDNGEIAPSEVAPTTPPADPAKK
;
A
#
# COMPACT_ATOMS: atom_id res chain seq x y z
N MET A 1 -23.78 -6.65 -16.11
CA MET A 1 -22.60 -6.18 -16.87
C MET A 1 -22.41 -4.69 -16.68
N ARG A 2 -21.42 -4.31 -15.88
CA ARG A 2 -20.58 -3.11 -16.03
C ARG A 2 -19.24 -3.47 -15.38
N LYS A 3 -18.39 -4.11 -16.20
CA LYS A 3 -16.98 -4.32 -15.93
C LYS A 3 -16.31 -2.95 -16.04
N MET A 4 -16.08 -2.30 -14.92
CA MET A 4 -15.15 -1.17 -14.85
C MET A 4 -13.87 -1.75 -14.30
N PHE A 5 -12.99 -2.11 -15.24
CA PHE A 5 -11.60 -2.40 -14.97
C PHE A 5 -10.98 -1.15 -14.37
N ILE A 6 -10.87 -1.08 -13.05
CA ILE A 6 -9.91 -0.19 -12.40
C ILE A 6 -8.58 -0.92 -12.55
N THR A 7 -7.95 -0.74 -13.70
CA THR A 7 -6.51 -0.99 -13.85
C THR A 7 -5.82 0.05 -12.98
N LEU A 8 -5.72 -0.22 -11.68
CA LEU A 8 -4.71 0.38 -10.84
C LEU A 8 -3.40 -0.21 -11.36
N ALA A 9 -2.72 0.54 -12.21
CA ALA A 9 -1.36 0.21 -12.61
C ALA A 9 -0.47 0.39 -11.38
N ALA A 10 -0.46 -0.61 -10.50
CA ALA A 10 0.59 -0.83 -9.51
C ALA A 10 1.85 -1.31 -10.24
N THR A 11 2.35 -0.52 -11.20
CA THR A 11 3.52 -0.88 -12.01
C THR A 11 4.79 -0.23 -11.51
N SER A 12 4.95 -0.07 -10.19
CA SER A 12 6.23 0.41 -9.64
C SER A 12 6.67 -0.21 -8.31
N ALA A 13 5.86 -1.00 -7.61
CA ALA A 13 6.29 -1.67 -6.37
C ALA A 13 6.85 -3.08 -6.59
N LEU A 14 6.37 -3.83 -7.59
CA LEU A 14 6.84 -5.22 -7.84
C LEU A 14 8.30 -5.33 -8.32
N ALA A 15 8.99 -4.22 -8.60
CA ALA A 15 10.42 -4.25 -8.90
C ALA A 15 11.31 -4.17 -7.64
N LEU A 16 10.76 -3.91 -6.44
CA LEU A 16 11.51 -3.86 -5.18
C LEU A 16 11.50 -5.20 -4.41
N GLY A 17 10.57 -6.11 -4.68
CA GLY A 17 10.54 -7.44 -4.01
C GLY A 17 11.77 -8.33 -4.28
N ALA A 18 12.66 -7.93 -5.20
CA ALA A 18 13.96 -8.59 -5.42
C ALA A 18 15.13 -7.87 -4.74
N CYS A 19 14.89 -6.72 -4.11
CA CYS A 19 15.88 -5.93 -3.35
C CYS A 19 15.64 -6.00 -1.83
N GLN A 20 14.46 -6.45 -1.39
CA GLN A 20 14.08 -6.47 0.01
C GLN A 20 14.78 -7.57 0.82
N SER A 21 15.15 -7.25 2.06
CA SER A 21 15.81 -8.20 2.95
C SER A 21 14.86 -9.33 3.37
N PRO A 22 15.35 -10.56 3.65
CA PRO A 22 14.50 -11.67 4.09
C PRO A 22 13.71 -11.42 5.37
N ALA A 23 14.14 -10.44 6.18
CA ALA A 23 13.42 -10.04 7.39
C ALA A 23 12.22 -9.14 7.07
N ALA A 24 12.37 -8.25 6.09
CA ALA A 24 11.32 -7.39 5.59
C ALA A 24 10.28 -8.20 4.80
N ASP A 25 10.72 -9.11 3.92
CA ASP A 25 9.84 -10.07 3.23
C ASP A 25 8.93 -10.81 4.22
N LYS A 26 9.50 -11.30 5.33
CA LYS A 26 8.75 -12.02 6.35
C LYS A 26 7.70 -11.16 7.07
N VAL A 27 7.89 -9.84 7.12
CA VAL A 27 6.92 -8.91 7.71
C VAL A 27 5.80 -8.63 6.73
N GLU A 28 6.13 -8.42 5.46
CA GLU A 28 5.19 -8.28 4.35
C GLU A 28 4.30 -9.52 4.22
N ASP A 29 4.88 -10.72 4.12
CA ASP A 29 4.17 -12.01 4.05
C ASP A 29 3.20 -12.20 5.23
N GLN A 30 3.58 -11.74 6.43
CA GLN A 30 2.75 -11.85 7.63
C GLN A 30 1.58 -10.87 7.64
N ALA A 31 1.74 -9.72 6.99
CA ALA A 31 0.68 -8.73 6.86
C ALA A 31 -0.28 -9.16 5.76
N GLU A 32 0.22 -9.59 4.61
CA GLU A 32 -0.56 -10.16 3.51
C GLU A 32 -1.42 -11.33 4.01
N ALA A 33 -0.82 -12.32 4.68
CA ALA A 33 -1.57 -13.46 5.22
C ALA A 33 -2.66 -13.07 6.25
N LYS A 34 -2.56 -11.90 6.88
CA LYS A 34 -3.61 -11.38 7.77
C LYS A 34 -4.67 -10.60 7.01
N ALA A 35 -4.27 -9.82 6.02
CA ALA A 35 -5.17 -9.12 5.12
C ALA A 35 -6.06 -10.13 4.38
N ASP A 36 -5.48 -11.20 3.86
CA ASP A 36 -6.19 -12.31 3.21
C ASP A 36 -7.31 -12.88 4.10
N VAL A 37 -7.03 -13.13 5.38
CA VAL A 37 -8.04 -13.67 6.32
C VAL A 37 -9.16 -12.66 6.56
N ILE A 38 -8.88 -11.36 6.50
CA ILE A 38 -9.88 -10.30 6.66
C ILE A 38 -10.70 -10.14 5.38
N ASP A 39 -10.07 -10.25 4.21
CA ASP A 39 -10.76 -10.24 2.92
C ASP A 39 -11.66 -11.46 2.73
N GLU A 40 -11.21 -12.65 3.12
CA GLU A 40 -12.07 -13.84 3.15
C GLU A 40 -13.30 -13.64 4.06
N GLN A 41 -13.15 -12.89 5.16
CA GLN A 41 -14.29 -12.52 6.00
C GLN A 41 -15.20 -11.51 5.31
N ALA A 42 -14.65 -10.51 4.63
CA ALA A 42 -15.43 -9.54 3.86
C ALA A 42 -16.20 -10.20 2.71
N ASP A 43 -15.61 -11.19 2.04
CA ASP A 43 -16.24 -11.96 0.98
C ASP A 43 -17.44 -12.79 1.47
N ALA A 44 -17.41 -13.24 2.72
CA ALA A 44 -18.54 -13.92 3.34
C ALA A 44 -19.65 -12.96 3.79
N MET A 45 -19.43 -11.64 3.77
CA MET A 45 -20.42 -10.65 4.19
C MET A 45 -21.35 -10.25 3.03
N PRO A 46 -22.62 -9.91 3.34
CA PRO A 46 -23.49 -9.29 2.34
C PRO A 46 -22.93 -7.92 1.93
N GLU A 47 -23.16 -7.56 0.67
CA GLU A 47 -22.78 -6.27 0.10
C GLU A 47 -23.27 -5.08 0.95
N GLY A 48 -22.43 -4.05 1.08
CA GLY A 48 -22.75 -2.80 1.75
C GLY A 48 -21.63 -2.29 2.65
N ALA A 49 -21.90 -1.20 3.38
CA ALA A 49 -20.90 -0.45 4.14
C ALA A 49 -20.12 -1.29 5.18
N ALA A 50 -20.69 -2.38 5.69
CA ALA A 50 -19.99 -3.26 6.62
C ALA A 50 -18.93 -4.13 5.93
N LYS A 51 -19.21 -4.58 4.69
CA LYS A 51 -18.25 -5.30 3.85
C LYS A 51 -17.14 -4.34 3.42
N GLU A 52 -17.50 -3.17 2.91
CA GLU A 52 -16.53 -2.12 2.53
C GLU A 52 -15.61 -1.73 3.70
N ALA A 53 -16.15 -1.60 4.91
CA ALA A 53 -15.35 -1.31 6.10
C ALA A 53 -14.47 -2.48 6.58
N THR A 54 -14.71 -3.69 6.07
CA THR A 54 -13.90 -4.88 6.37
C THR A 54 -12.80 -5.03 5.33
N GLU A 55 -13.10 -4.85 4.04
CA GLU A 55 -12.10 -4.72 2.95
C GLU A 55 -11.11 -3.60 3.27
N ALA A 56 -11.60 -2.42 3.66
CA ALA A 56 -10.72 -1.30 4.05
C ALA A 56 -9.82 -1.60 5.27
N LYS A 57 -10.15 -2.61 6.08
CA LYS A 57 -9.24 -3.07 7.15
C LYS A 57 -8.18 -4.03 6.62
N ALA A 58 -8.49 -4.86 5.64
CA ALA A 58 -7.49 -5.70 4.98
C ALA A 58 -6.45 -4.80 4.31
N ASP A 59 -6.89 -3.81 3.52
CA ASP A 59 -6.04 -2.79 2.88
C ASP A 59 -5.13 -2.09 3.91
N ALA A 60 -5.67 -1.70 5.06
CA ALA A 60 -4.90 -1.02 6.09
C ALA A 60 -3.87 -1.93 6.77
N VAL A 61 -4.13 -3.23 6.85
CA VAL A 61 -3.19 -4.23 7.40
C VAL A 61 -2.05 -4.49 6.41
N GLU A 62 -2.37 -4.66 5.13
CA GLU A 62 -1.39 -4.82 4.05
C GLU A 62 -0.47 -3.60 3.96
N ALA A 63 -1.05 -2.39 3.86
CA ALA A 63 -0.29 -1.14 3.77
C ALA A 63 0.63 -0.92 4.99
N ALA A 64 0.17 -1.24 6.21
CA ALA A 64 1.00 -1.14 7.41
C ALA A 64 2.13 -2.20 7.43
N GLY A 65 1.91 -3.35 6.80
CA GLY A 65 2.92 -4.38 6.56
C GLY A 65 4.00 -3.91 5.63
N GLU A 66 3.61 -3.39 4.46
CA GLU A 66 4.50 -2.83 3.45
C GLU A 66 5.33 -1.67 4.02
N GLU A 67 4.71 -0.67 4.67
CA GLU A 67 5.41 0.47 5.27
C GLU A 67 6.47 -0.01 6.28
N LYS A 68 6.13 -1.01 7.08
CA LYS A 68 7.04 -1.59 8.06
C LYS A 68 8.17 -2.39 7.40
N ALA A 69 7.87 -3.13 6.34
CA ALA A 69 8.85 -3.91 5.60
C ALA A 69 9.84 -2.98 4.88
N ASN A 70 9.33 -1.93 4.23
CA ASN A 70 10.13 -0.85 3.64
C ASN A 70 11.04 -0.19 4.69
N ALA A 71 10.52 0.15 5.87
CA ALA A 71 11.33 0.74 6.95
C ALA A 71 12.45 -0.19 7.46
N MET A 72 12.27 -1.51 7.32
CA MET A 72 13.30 -2.50 7.67
C MET A 72 14.36 -2.65 6.57
N ASP A 73 13.97 -2.49 5.32
CA ASP A 73 14.88 -2.61 4.18
C ASP A 73 15.71 -1.34 3.95
N ASP A 74 15.11 -0.17 4.16
CA ASP A 74 15.74 1.14 4.02
C ASP A 74 16.82 1.43 5.07
N ASN A 75 17.08 0.52 6.02
CA ASN A 75 18.09 0.66 7.07
C ASN A 75 17.97 2.00 7.86
N GLY A 76 16.78 2.62 7.87
CA GLY A 76 16.48 3.93 8.47
C GLY A 76 16.62 5.15 7.54
N GLU A 77 16.83 4.98 6.24
CA GLU A 77 16.96 6.07 5.26
C GLU A 77 15.73 6.11 4.35
N ILE A 78 14.77 6.99 4.69
CA ILE A 78 13.51 7.18 3.96
C ILE A 78 13.79 7.24 2.45
N ALA A 79 13.30 6.27 1.68
CA ALA A 79 13.45 6.28 0.24
C ALA A 79 13.02 7.66 -0.33
N PRO A 80 13.86 8.32 -1.15
CA PRO A 80 13.60 9.68 -1.65
C PRO A 80 12.35 9.79 -2.55
N SER A 81 11.65 8.69 -2.81
CA SER A 81 10.37 8.67 -3.53
C SER A 81 9.16 9.00 -2.65
N GLU A 82 9.31 9.05 -1.33
CA GLU A 82 8.23 9.48 -0.40
C GLU A 82 8.23 11.00 -0.15
N VAL A 83 9.30 11.71 -0.53
CA VAL A 83 9.26 13.16 -0.64
C VAL A 83 8.67 13.52 -2.00
N ALA A 84 7.37 13.75 -2.05
CA ALA A 84 6.78 14.52 -3.14
C ALA A 84 7.66 15.77 -3.36
N PRO A 85 8.15 16.06 -4.58
CA PRO A 85 8.84 17.31 -4.81
C PRO A 85 7.81 18.40 -4.53
N THR A 86 7.97 19.09 -3.40
CA THR A 86 7.19 20.27 -3.09
C THR A 86 7.43 21.24 -4.23
N THR A 87 6.46 21.34 -5.13
CA THR A 87 6.33 22.43 -6.08
C THR A 87 6.64 23.72 -5.31
N PRO A 88 7.71 24.47 -5.64
CA PRO A 88 7.93 25.74 -4.99
C PRO A 88 6.70 26.63 -5.24
N PRO A 89 6.19 27.35 -4.23
CA PRO A 89 5.03 28.21 -4.43
C PRO A 89 5.35 29.19 -5.57
N ALA A 90 4.42 29.28 -6.52
CA ALA A 90 4.48 30.25 -7.60
C ALA A 90 4.71 31.65 -7.01
N ASP A 91 5.86 32.22 -7.33
CA ASP A 91 6.28 33.57 -6.96
C ASP A 91 5.31 34.60 -7.58
N PRO A 92 4.47 35.30 -6.81
CA PRO A 92 3.59 36.33 -7.34
C PRO A 92 4.32 37.68 -7.34
N ALA A 93 5.44 37.78 -8.06
CA ALA A 93 6.18 39.04 -8.18
C ALA A 93 6.73 39.25 -9.60
N LYS A 94 5.84 39.43 -10.57
CA LYS A 94 6.12 40.26 -11.76
C LYS A 94 4.92 41.16 -12.07
N LYS A 95 4.99 42.39 -11.56
CA LYS A 95 4.48 43.59 -12.22
C LYS A 95 5.66 44.48 -12.56
#